data_AF-A0A962RQR7-F1
#
_entry.id   AF-A0A962RQR7-F1
#
_cell.length_a   1.000
_cell.length_b   1.000
_cell.length_c   1.000
_cell.angle_alpha   90.00
_cell.angle_beta   90.00
_cell.angle_gamma   90.00
#
_symmetry.space_group_name_H-M   'P 1'
#
loop_
_entity.id
_entity.type
_entity.pdbx_description
1 polymer ?
#
loop_
_entity_poly.entity_id
_entity_poly.type
_entity_poly.pdbx_seq_one_letter_code
_entity_poly.pdbx_strand_id
1 'polypeptide(L)' 'APAVDGSILLSMRGGDYELTVGRDFSLGYLSHDAQSVGLYLEFSFTFRAHTPEAAVPLVYD' A
#
# COMPACT_ATOMS: atom_id res chain seq x y z
N ALA A 1 9.25 -6.81 -7.10
CA ALA A 1 8.58 -5.58 -6.64
C ALA A 1 9.61 -4.76 -5.87
N PRO A 2 9.90 -3.50 -6.23
CA PRO A 2 11.02 -2.77 -5.66
C PRO A 2 10.88 -2.41 -4.17
N ALA A 3 9.66 -2.50 -3.62
CA ALA A 3 9.38 -2.24 -2.21
C ALA A 3 9.53 -3.48 -1.31
N VAL A 4 9.83 -4.66 -1.88
CA VAL A 4 9.98 -5.91 -1.14
C VAL A 4 11.44 -6.34 -1.24
N ASP A 5 12.03 -6.67 -0.08
CA ASP A 5 13.28 -7.41 -0.02
C ASP A 5 12.96 -8.91 0.01
N GLY A 6 13.59 -9.70 -0.86
CA GLY A 6 13.18 -11.08 -1.10
C GLY A 6 11.95 -11.22 -2.02
N SER A 7 11.15 -12.25 -1.78
CA SER A 7 9.88 -12.49 -2.48
C SER A 7 8.85 -13.17 -1.58
N ILE A 8 7.58 -13.19 -2.01
CA ILE A 8 6.48 -13.84 -1.27
C ILE A 8 5.67 -14.66 -2.27
N LEU A 9 5.47 -15.96 -2.00
CA LEU A 9 4.49 -16.78 -2.69
C LEU A 9 3.14 -16.61 -2.00
N LEU A 10 2.12 -16.20 -2.75
CA LEU A 10 0.80 -15.84 -2.23
C LEU A 10 -0.29 -16.68 -2.90
N SER A 11 -1.30 -17.08 -2.13
CA SER A 11 -2.57 -17.56 -2.66
C SER A 11 -3.41 -16.38 -3.16
N MET A 12 -4.00 -16.52 -4.36
CA MET A 12 -4.88 -15.51 -4.97
C MET A 12 -6.36 -15.91 -4.94
N ARG A 13 -6.74 -16.86 -4.07
CA ARG A 13 -8.13 -17.36 -3.95
C ARG A 13 -9.13 -16.33 -3.40
N GLY A 14 -8.64 -15.20 -2.87
CA GLY A 14 -9.44 -14.13 -2.29
C GLY A 14 -9.74 -14.32 -0.81
N GLY A 15 -9.98 -13.21 -0.09
CA GLY A 15 -10.33 -13.20 1.34
C GLY A 15 -9.17 -13.38 2.32
N ASP A 16 -8.00 -13.85 1.87
CA ASP A 16 -6.83 -14.04 2.74
C ASP A 16 -6.14 -12.73 3.15
N TYR A 17 -6.21 -11.71 2.28
CA TYR A 17 -5.60 -10.39 2.48
C TYR A 17 -6.60 -9.29 2.16
N GLU A 18 -6.72 -8.32 3.05
CA GLU A 18 -7.65 -7.20 2.93
C GLU A 18 -6.92 -5.87 3.10
N LEU A 19 -7.07 -5.00 2.09
CA LEU A 19 -6.72 -3.58 2.19
C LEU A 19 -8.03 -2.80 2.30
N THR A 20 -8.34 -2.31 3.50
CA THR A 20 -9.50 -1.43 3.70
C THR A 20 -9.08 0.00 3.44
N VAL A 21 -9.69 0.64 2.44
CA VAL A 21 -9.41 2.02 2.05
C VAL A 21 -10.52 2.93 2.57
N GLY A 22 -10.16 3.84 3.48
CA GLY A 22 -11.07 4.91 3.94
C GLY A 22 -11.07 6.10 2.99
N ARG A 23 -9.88 6.51 2.53
CA ARG A 23 -9.66 7.49 1.47
C ARG A 23 -8.64 6.94 0.49
N ASP A 24 -9.03 6.85 -0.77
CA ASP A 24 -8.14 6.45 -1.86
C ASP A 24 -7.09 7.54 -2.13
N PHE A 25 -6.09 7.20 -2.92
CA PHE A 25 -5.00 8.08 -3.33
C PHE A 25 -5.53 9.42 -3.89
N SER A 26 -5.37 10.48 -3.10
CA SER A 26 -5.93 11.79 -3.38
C SER A 26 -4.83 12.85 -3.41
N LEU A 27 -5.00 13.84 -4.29
CA LEU A 27 -4.11 15.00 -4.40
C LEU A 27 -4.81 16.24 -3.84
N GLY A 28 -4.26 16.78 -2.75
CA GLY A 28 -4.77 17.97 -2.08
C GLY A 28 -3.94 19.22 -2.39
N TYR A 29 -4.58 20.39 -2.34
CA TYR A 29 -3.89 21.68 -2.41
C TYR A 29 -3.38 22.09 -1.02
N LEU A 30 -2.13 22.53 -0.95
CA LEU A 30 -1.51 23.04 0.27
C LEU A 30 -1.39 24.57 0.26
N SER A 31 -0.70 25.12 -0.75
CA SER A 31 -0.42 26.55 -0.90
C SER A 31 0.07 26.87 -2.32
N HIS A 32 0.24 28.14 -2.67
CA HIS A 32 0.97 28.55 -3.87
C HIS A 32 1.67 29.90 -3.69
N ASP A 33 2.69 30.15 -4.52
CA ASP A 33 3.33 31.44 -4.72
C ASP A 33 3.39 31.81 -6.21
N ALA A 34 4.19 32.81 -6.57
CA ALA A 34 4.30 33.29 -7.96
C ALA A 34 4.93 32.26 -8.92
N GLN A 35 5.58 31.21 -8.42
CA GLN A 35 6.36 30.25 -9.21
C GLN A 35 5.89 28.81 -9.04
N SER A 36 5.20 28.48 -7.95
CA SER A 36 4.92 27.09 -7.59
C SER A 36 3.58 26.90 -6.88
N VAL A 37 3.05 25.68 -7.01
CA VAL A 37 1.89 25.21 -6.25
C VAL A 37 2.36 24.05 -5.39
N GLY A 38 2.18 24.17 -4.09
CA GLY A 38 2.36 23.09 -3.13
C GLY A 38 1.11 22.20 -3.11
N LEU A 39 1.29 20.92 -3.40
CA LEU A 39 0.26 19.89 -3.31
C LEU A 39 0.71 18.81 -2.31
N TYR A 40 -0.24 18.04 -1.79
CA TYR A 40 0.05 16.88 -0.94
C TYR A 40 -0.71 15.65 -1.41
N LEU A 41 -0.14 14.48 -1.12
CA LEU A 41 -0.84 13.21 -1.24
C LEU A 41 -1.50 12.87 0.08
N GLU A 42 -2.74 12.42 0.02
CA GLU A 42 -3.47 11.95 1.17
C GLU A 42 -4.20 10.65 0.83
N PHE A 43 -4.14 9.73 1.78
CA PHE A 43 -4.80 8.45 1.74
C PHE A 43 -5.02 8.00 3.18
N SER A 44 -6.05 7.20 3.42
CA SER A 44 -6.22 6.51 4.68
C SER A 44 -6.59 5.06 4.41
N PHE A 45 -5.81 4.15 4.98
CA PHE A 45 -6.03 2.72 4.82
C PHE A 45 -5.59 1.94 6.06
N THR A 46 -6.04 0.70 6.13
CA THR A 46 -5.46 -0.32 7.00
C THR A 46 -5.33 -1.63 6.22
N PHE A 47 -4.39 -2.49 6.62
CA PHE A 47 -4.16 -3.78 5.99
C PHE A 47 -4.26 -4.91 7.01
N ARG A 48 -4.90 -6.02 6.64
CA ARG A 48 -5.07 -7.21 7.48
C ARG A 48 -4.77 -8.47 6.68
N ALA A 49 -3.97 -9.36 7.26
CA ALA A 49 -3.79 -10.73 6.79
C ALA A 49 -4.67 -11.65 7.65
N HIS A 50 -5.77 -12.15 7.07
CA HIS A 50 -6.72 -13.03 7.76
C HIS A 50 -6.20 -14.46 7.88
N THR A 51 -5.52 -14.91 6.84
CA THR A 51 -5.03 -16.28 6.70
C THR A 51 -3.53 -16.23 6.39
N PRO A 52 -2.66 -15.99 7.39
CA PRO A 52 -1.23 -15.79 7.17
C PRO A 52 -0.56 -17.01 6.51
N GLU A 53 -1.07 -18.22 6.72
CA GLU A 53 -0.59 -19.45 6.08
C GLU A 53 -0.80 -19.49 4.55
N ALA A 54 -1.59 -18.58 4.00
CA ALA A 54 -1.73 -18.41 2.56
C ALA A 54 -0.52 -17.71 1.90
N ALA A 55 0.44 -17.23 2.70
CA ALA A 55 1.68 -16.60 2.26
C ALA A 55 2.91 -17.41 2.70
N VAL A 56 3.91 -17.52 1.83
CA VAL A 56 5.22 -18.07 2.16
C VAL A 56 6.30 -17.04 1.81
N PRO A 57 7.04 -16.47 2.77
CA PRO A 57 8.16 -15.58 2.49
C PRO A 57 9.37 -16.37 1.97
N LEU A 58 10.05 -15.80 0.98
CA LEU A 58 11.27 -16.31 0.38
C LEU A 58 12.35 -15.25 0.62
N VAL A 59 13.14 -15.45 1.68
CA VAL A 59 14.23 -14.56 2.06
C VAL A 59 15.53 -14.99 1.38
N TYR A 60 16.38 -14.03 1.03
CA TYR A 60 17.76 -14.29 0.62
C TYR A 60 18.67 -14.17 1.85
N ASP A 61 19.79 -14.88 1.85
CA ASP A 61 20.84 -14.74 2.87
C ASP A 61 21.66 -13.46 2.68
#